data_AF-A0A1E5UIV3-F1
#
_entry.id   AF-A0A1E5UIV3-F1
#
_cell.length_a   1.000
_cell.length_b   1.000
_cell.length_c   1.000
_cell.angle_alpha   90.00
_cell.angle_beta   90.00
_cell.angle_gamma   90.00
#
_symmetry.space_group_name_H-M   'P 1'
#
loop_
_entity.id
_entity.type
_entity.pdbx_description
1 polymer ?
#
loop_
_entity_poly.entity_id
_entity_poly.type
_entity_poly.pdbx_seq_one_letter_code
_entity_poly.pdbx_strand_id
1 'polypeptide(L)'
;MAAAPWTERVRERAVEAKAQLDHAGGLIRGALAHLALPMHVADADEEGRRARAEVVAATLFDASTGLACAGATMEAARILALRGASPTPTAPLPSVDDIPEPQRSALGMLQQATVYAKGAYDNVRRCSNRLLTAYNLLDHPDLPGVDGFIDAERAAAHGHLVVAETSLELSALCLLLTET
;
A
#
# COMPACT_ATOMS: atom_id res chain seq x y z
N MET A 1 -26.75 23.30 8.09
CA MET A 1 -27.30 22.00 8.52
C MET A 1 -26.13 21.20 9.05
N ALA A 2 -26.14 20.79 10.32
CA ALA A 2 -25.00 20.05 10.91
C ALA A 2 -24.86 18.68 10.23
N ALA A 3 -23.63 18.26 9.95
CA ALA A 3 -23.35 16.95 9.38
C ALA A 3 -23.83 15.86 10.37
N ALA A 4 -24.42 14.78 9.86
CA ALA A 4 -24.89 13.70 10.73
C ALA A 4 -23.70 13.11 11.51
N PRO A 5 -23.85 12.71 12.78
CA PRO A 5 -22.72 12.26 13.59
C PRO A 5 -21.87 11.14 12.95
N TRP A 6 -22.46 10.33 12.07
CA TRP A 6 -21.74 9.29 11.35
C TRP A 6 -20.84 9.82 10.22
N THR A 7 -21.20 10.92 9.55
CA THR A 7 -20.39 11.46 8.44
C THR A 7 -19.06 12.00 8.93
N GLU A 8 -19.04 12.62 10.11
CA GLU A 8 -17.78 13.05 10.75
C GLU A 8 -16.89 11.85 11.09
N ARG A 9 -17.46 10.75 11.57
CA ARG A 9 -16.70 9.52 11.86
C ARG A 9 -16.16 8.87 10.59
N VAL A 10 -16.91 8.88 9.49
CA VAL A 10 -16.39 8.43 8.19
C VAL A 10 -15.20 9.28 7.76
N ARG A 11 -15.31 10.61 7.88
CA ARG A 11 -14.22 11.54 7.55
C ARG A 11 -12.98 11.31 8.41
N GLU A 12 -13.14 11.16 9.72
CA GLU A 12 -12.03 10.81 10.64
C GLU A 12 -11.30 9.55 10.18
N ARG A 13 -12.03 8.52 9.73
CA ARG A 13 -11.43 7.28 9.22
C ARG A 13 -10.74 7.47 7.87
N ALA A 14 -11.29 8.29 6.98
CA ALA A 14 -10.63 8.62 5.72
C ALA A 14 -9.29 9.35 5.97
N VAL A 15 -9.24 10.28 6.92
CA VAL A 15 -8.01 10.97 7.33
C VAL A 15 -7.00 10.00 7.95
N GLU A 16 -7.44 9.12 8.85
CA GLU A 16 -6.59 8.08 9.45
C GLU A 16 -5.99 7.16 8.37
N ALA A 17 -6.81 6.69 7.43
CA ALA A 17 -6.36 5.86 6.32
C ALA A 17 -5.36 6.60 5.43
N LYS A 18 -5.59 7.89 5.15
CA LYS A 18 -4.67 8.72 4.37
C LYS A 18 -3.30 8.82 5.06
N ALA A 19 -3.27 9.07 6.37
CA ALA A 19 -2.02 9.13 7.13
C ALA A 19 -1.23 7.79 7.05
N GLN A 20 -1.94 6.66 7.11
CA GLN A 20 -1.35 5.33 6.93
C GLN A 20 -0.77 5.14 5.52
N LEU A 21 -1.47 5.61 4.47
CA LEU A 21 -0.96 5.60 3.10
C LEU A 21 0.27 6.51 2.95
N ASP A 22 0.23 7.73 3.47
CA ASP A 22 1.36 8.68 3.37
C ASP A 22 2.63 8.09 4.02
N HIS A 23 2.48 7.43 5.17
CA HIS A 23 3.58 6.73 5.84
C HIS A 23 4.12 5.57 4.98
N ALA A 24 3.23 4.70 4.47
CA ALA A 24 3.62 3.61 3.58
C ALA A 24 4.32 4.12 2.31
N GLY A 25 3.87 5.26 1.76
CA GLY A 25 4.49 5.90 0.60
C GLY A 25 5.90 6.40 0.89
N GLY A 26 6.16 6.91 2.09
CA GLY A 26 7.51 7.24 2.54
C GLY A 26 8.44 6.02 2.56
N LEU A 27 7.96 4.89 3.06
CA LEU A 27 8.71 3.62 3.12
C LEU A 27 8.98 3.06 1.71
N ILE A 28 7.97 3.07 0.83
CA ILE A 28 8.10 2.65 -0.57
C ILE A 28 9.16 3.46 -1.31
N ARG A 29 9.15 4.79 -1.15
CA ARG A 29 10.17 5.68 -1.74
C ARG A 29 11.57 5.40 -1.20
N GLY A 30 11.70 5.15 0.09
CA GLY A 30 12.97 4.73 0.70
C GLY A 30 13.48 3.42 0.10
N ALA A 31 12.61 2.41 -0.01
CA ALA A 31 12.96 1.13 -0.62
C ALA A 31 13.33 1.26 -2.11
N LEU A 32 12.64 2.09 -2.89
CA LEU A 32 13.00 2.38 -4.28
C LEU A 32 14.42 2.92 -4.43
N ALA A 33 14.82 3.85 -3.55
CA ALA A 33 16.18 4.40 -3.55
C ALA A 33 17.24 3.32 -3.29
N HIS A 34 16.94 2.33 -2.45
CA HIS A 34 17.82 1.18 -2.23
C HIS A 34 17.90 0.24 -3.43
N LEU A 35 16.79 0.01 -4.14
CA LEU A 35 16.74 -0.87 -5.31
C LEU A 35 17.40 -0.28 -6.56
N ALA A 36 17.55 1.04 -6.63
CA ALA A 36 18.31 1.70 -7.69
C ALA A 36 19.81 1.33 -7.68
N LEU A 37 20.33 0.90 -6.52
CA LEU A 37 21.74 0.52 -6.38
C LEU A 37 21.98 -0.91 -6.90
N PRO A 38 23.10 -1.16 -7.61
CA PRO A 38 23.50 -2.51 -8.02
C PRO A 38 23.60 -3.50 -6.85
N MET A 39 23.26 -4.77 -7.10
CA MET A 39 23.40 -5.87 -6.13
C MET A 39 24.38 -6.92 -6.66
N HIS A 40 25.57 -6.50 -7.08
CA HIS A 40 26.57 -7.43 -7.61
C HIS A 40 27.30 -8.18 -6.49
N VAL A 41 27.67 -9.44 -6.77
CA VAL A 41 28.44 -10.27 -5.85
C VAL A 41 29.85 -9.71 -5.60
N ALA A 42 30.46 -9.11 -6.62
CA ALA A 42 31.86 -8.65 -6.59
C ALA A 42 32.07 -7.28 -5.92
N ASP A 43 31.03 -6.43 -5.85
CA ASP A 43 31.18 -5.00 -5.53
C ASP A 43 30.90 -4.64 -4.07
N ALA A 44 30.48 -5.60 -3.24
CA ALA A 44 30.05 -5.30 -1.87
C ALA A 44 30.46 -6.36 -0.85
N ASP A 45 30.99 -5.86 0.27
CA ASP A 45 31.08 -6.58 1.53
C ASP A 45 29.79 -7.38 1.79
N GLU A 46 29.94 -8.68 1.98
CA GLU A 46 28.83 -9.63 2.14
C GLU A 46 27.92 -9.21 3.29
N GLU A 47 28.51 -8.71 4.38
CA GLU A 47 27.79 -8.21 5.54
C GLU A 47 26.99 -6.94 5.20
N GLY A 48 27.57 -6.03 4.43
CA GLY A 48 26.89 -4.84 3.91
C GLY A 48 25.73 -5.14 2.94
N ARG A 49 25.80 -6.24 2.17
CA ARG A 49 24.68 -6.69 1.30
C ARG A 49 23.53 -7.27 2.14
N ARG A 50 23.84 -8.15 3.09
CA ARG A 50 22.85 -8.78 3.96
C ARG A 50 22.14 -7.75 4.85
N ALA A 51 22.88 -6.81 5.44
CA ALA A 51 22.29 -5.72 6.22
C ALA A 51 21.32 -4.86 5.39
N ARG A 52 21.68 -4.53 4.14
CA ARG A 52 20.78 -3.78 3.24
C ARG A 52 19.55 -4.59 2.88
N ALA A 53 19.71 -5.90 2.65
CA ALA A 53 18.60 -6.80 2.35
C ALA A 53 17.58 -6.85 3.48
N GLU A 54 18.05 -6.97 4.72
CA GLU A 54 17.22 -6.96 5.93
C GLU A 54 16.50 -5.62 6.11
N VAL A 55 17.19 -4.50 5.91
CA VAL A 55 16.59 -3.16 6.00
C VAL A 55 15.47 -2.99 4.96
N VAL A 56 15.71 -3.39 3.71
CA VAL A 56 14.68 -3.30 2.65
C VAL A 56 13.51 -4.26 2.95
N ALA A 57 13.78 -5.48 3.39
CA ALA A 57 12.74 -6.44 3.75
C ALA A 57 11.86 -5.93 4.89
N ALA A 58 12.46 -5.40 5.96
CA ALA A 58 11.74 -4.79 7.07
C ALA A 58 10.90 -3.57 6.61
N THR A 59 11.49 -2.70 5.79
CA THR A 59 10.80 -1.52 5.23
C THR A 59 9.58 -1.93 4.40
N LEU A 60 9.70 -2.95 3.54
CA LEU A 60 8.59 -3.44 2.74
C LEU A 60 7.52 -4.16 3.58
N PHE A 61 7.93 -4.86 4.64
CA PHE A 61 7.00 -5.44 5.61
C PHE A 61 6.17 -4.36 6.30
N ASP A 62 6.81 -3.31 6.81
CA ASP A 62 6.14 -2.18 7.45
C ASP A 62 5.22 -1.44 6.48
N ALA A 63 5.67 -1.20 5.24
CA ALA A 63 4.85 -0.61 4.19
C ALA A 63 3.60 -1.47 3.89
N SER A 64 3.77 -2.79 3.79
CA SER A 64 2.66 -3.71 3.55
C SER A 64 1.67 -3.73 4.71
N THR A 65 2.16 -3.62 5.95
CA THR A 65 1.33 -3.52 7.15
C THR A 65 0.54 -2.22 7.16
N GLY A 66 1.20 -1.09 6.86
CA GLY A 66 0.54 0.22 6.74
C GLY A 66 -0.56 0.22 5.67
N LEU A 67 -0.31 -0.37 4.51
CA LEU A 67 -1.31 -0.52 3.44
C LEU A 67 -2.49 -1.40 3.84
N ALA A 68 -2.23 -2.51 4.54
CA ALA A 68 -3.29 -3.38 5.05
C ALA A 68 -4.14 -2.67 6.10
N CYS A 69 -3.52 -1.93 7.01
CA CYS A 69 -4.21 -1.07 7.99
C CYS A 69 -5.05 -0.01 7.29
N ALA A 70 -4.52 0.68 6.29
CA ALA A 70 -5.26 1.68 5.51
C ALA A 70 -6.52 1.07 4.86
N GLY A 71 -6.37 -0.09 4.20
CA GLY A 71 -7.50 -0.80 3.62
C GLY A 71 -8.56 -1.21 4.65
N ALA A 72 -8.13 -1.70 5.82
CA ALA A 72 -9.04 -2.05 6.91
C ALA A 72 -9.77 -0.82 7.48
N THR A 73 -9.07 0.31 7.63
CA THR A 73 -9.65 1.58 8.09
C THR A 73 -10.70 2.10 7.10
N MET A 74 -10.42 2.06 5.80
CA MET A 74 -11.39 2.43 4.76
C MET A 74 -12.62 1.51 4.78
N GLU A 75 -12.42 0.19 4.91
CA GLU A 75 -13.54 -0.75 5.00
C GLU A 75 -14.38 -0.52 6.26
N ALA A 76 -13.75 -0.20 7.39
CA ALA A 76 -14.47 0.19 8.60
C ALA A 76 -15.29 1.47 8.40
N ALA A 77 -14.77 2.45 7.67
CA ALA A 77 -15.50 3.67 7.30
C ALA A 77 -16.74 3.34 6.44
N ARG A 78 -16.60 2.43 5.46
CA ARG A 78 -17.72 1.96 4.63
C ARG A 78 -18.81 1.31 5.48
N ILE A 79 -18.44 0.39 6.38
CA ILE A 79 -19.40 -0.28 7.28
C ILE A 79 -20.10 0.74 8.19
N LEU A 80 -19.36 1.72 8.71
CA LEU A 80 -19.90 2.79 9.53
C LEU A 80 -20.93 3.62 8.76
N ALA A 81 -20.65 3.95 7.49
CA ALA A 81 -21.57 4.67 6.63
C ALA A 81 -22.88 3.91 6.40
N LEU A 82 -22.80 2.61 6.06
CA LEU A 82 -23.99 1.77 5.81
C LEU A 82 -24.88 1.65 7.06
N ARG A 83 -24.28 1.61 8.26
CA ARG A 83 -25.01 1.59 9.52
C ARG A 83 -25.58 2.97 9.87
N GLY A 84 -24.78 4.02 9.71
CA GLY A 84 -25.13 5.38 10.10
C GLY A 84 -26.20 6.02 9.21
N ALA A 85 -26.23 5.67 7.92
CA ALA A 85 -27.25 6.13 6.98
C ALA A 85 -28.56 5.33 7.08
N SER A 86 -28.57 4.19 7.77
CA SER A 86 -29.79 3.42 8.00
C SER A 86 -30.68 4.07 9.07
N PRO A 87 -32.01 4.09 8.89
CA PRO A 87 -32.95 4.45 9.95
C PRO A 87 -32.86 3.54 11.19
N THR A 88 -32.30 2.34 11.04
CA THR A 88 -32.13 1.34 12.11
C THR A 88 -30.68 0.84 12.12
N PRO A 89 -29.84 1.27 13.09
CA PRO A 89 -28.40 0.96 13.08
C PRO A 89 -28.04 -0.54 13.09
N THR A 90 -28.93 -1.39 13.61
CA THR A 90 -28.76 -2.87 13.62
C THR A 90 -29.12 -3.53 12.30
N ALA A 91 -29.74 -2.79 11.37
CA ALA A 91 -30.05 -3.20 10.01
C ALA A 91 -29.36 -2.23 9.03
N PRO A 92 -28.07 -2.44 8.70
CA PRO A 92 -27.34 -1.57 7.78
C PRO A 92 -27.99 -1.54 6.40
N LEU A 93 -27.77 -0.45 5.65
CA LEU A 93 -28.13 -0.40 4.24
C LEU A 93 -27.40 -1.50 3.46
N PRO A 94 -28.05 -2.11 2.44
CA PRO A 94 -27.45 -3.20 1.68
C PRO A 94 -26.35 -2.71 0.72
N SER A 95 -26.46 -1.49 0.17
CA SER A 95 -25.45 -0.88 -0.69
C SER A 95 -25.13 0.56 -0.28
N VAL A 96 -23.95 1.03 -0.70
CA VAL A 96 -23.60 2.46 -0.68
C VAL A 96 -24.50 3.25 -1.61
N ASP A 97 -25.02 2.63 -2.68
CA ASP A 97 -25.91 3.28 -3.65
C ASP A 97 -27.22 3.79 -3.01
N ASP A 98 -27.64 3.16 -1.90
CA ASP A 98 -28.84 3.53 -1.14
C ASP A 98 -28.62 4.80 -0.28
N ILE A 99 -27.39 5.27 -0.13
CA ILE A 99 -27.05 6.50 0.58
C ILE A 99 -27.33 7.69 -0.34
N PRO A 100 -27.93 8.80 0.14
CA PRO A 100 -28.16 9.99 -0.68
C PRO A 100 -26.85 10.74 -1.04
N GLU A 101 -26.92 11.60 -2.06
CA GLU A 101 -25.83 12.55 -2.34
C GLU A 101 -25.75 13.64 -1.26
N PRO A 102 -24.56 14.22 -1.01
CA PRO A 102 -23.26 13.94 -1.66
C PRO A 102 -22.49 12.75 -1.07
N GLN A 103 -23.01 12.11 -0.01
CA GLN A 103 -22.26 11.07 0.73
C GLN A 103 -22.00 9.82 -0.12
N ARG A 104 -22.91 9.47 -1.03
CA ARG A 104 -22.69 8.37 -1.99
C ARG A 104 -21.43 8.57 -2.81
N SER A 105 -21.26 9.75 -3.41
CA SER A 105 -20.09 10.07 -4.23
C SER A 105 -18.78 9.96 -3.43
N ALA A 106 -18.75 10.53 -2.22
CA ALA A 106 -17.59 10.43 -1.34
C ALA A 106 -17.26 8.97 -0.95
N LEU A 107 -18.27 8.14 -0.68
CA LEU A 107 -18.07 6.73 -0.39
C LEU A 107 -17.62 5.92 -1.62
N GLY A 108 -18.08 6.30 -2.82
CA GLY A 108 -17.57 5.74 -4.07
C GLY A 108 -16.07 6.01 -4.26
N MET A 109 -15.63 7.24 -3.97
CA MET A 109 -14.20 7.59 -3.97
C MET A 109 -13.42 6.78 -2.91
N LEU A 110 -13.97 6.59 -1.71
CA LEU A 110 -13.35 5.77 -0.67
C LEU A 110 -13.23 4.29 -1.08
N GLN A 111 -14.23 3.74 -1.76
CA GLN A 111 -14.16 2.38 -2.31
C GLN A 111 -13.07 2.27 -3.38
N GLN A 112 -12.96 3.27 -4.26
CA GLN A 112 -11.90 3.31 -5.25
C GLN A 112 -10.52 3.44 -4.62
N ALA A 113 -10.38 4.25 -3.57
CA ALA A 113 -9.15 4.34 -2.78
C ALA A 113 -8.75 2.97 -2.21
N THR A 114 -9.73 2.19 -1.73
CA THR A 114 -9.49 0.84 -1.19
C THR A 114 -8.96 -0.11 -2.26
N VAL A 115 -9.50 -0.05 -3.48
CA VAL A 115 -9.02 -0.86 -4.61
C VAL A 115 -7.55 -0.54 -4.93
N TYR A 116 -7.21 0.74 -4.98
CA TYR A 116 -5.84 1.16 -5.24
C TYR A 116 -4.88 0.80 -4.09
N ALA A 117 -5.29 0.95 -2.83
CA ALA A 117 -4.49 0.55 -1.67
C ALA A 117 -4.19 -0.96 -1.69
N LYS A 118 -5.18 -1.78 -2.06
CA LYS A 118 -4.99 -3.22 -2.27
C LYS A 118 -4.03 -3.51 -3.43
N GLY A 119 -4.16 -2.79 -4.55
CA GLY A 119 -3.23 -2.88 -5.67
C GLY A 119 -1.79 -2.55 -5.28
N ALA A 120 -1.59 -1.52 -4.45
CA ALA A 120 -0.28 -1.20 -3.89
C ALA A 120 0.25 -2.33 -3.01
N TYR A 121 -0.58 -2.85 -2.10
CA TYR A 121 -0.22 -3.97 -1.21
C TYR A 121 0.23 -5.21 -1.98
N ASP A 122 -0.53 -5.62 -3.00
CA ASP A 122 -0.22 -6.79 -3.82
C ASP A 122 1.11 -6.61 -4.57
N ASN A 123 1.42 -5.40 -5.03
CA ASN A 123 2.69 -5.11 -5.69
C ASN A 123 3.87 -5.03 -4.72
N VAL A 124 3.70 -4.49 -3.51
CA VAL A 124 4.73 -4.57 -2.45
C VAL A 124 5.07 -6.03 -2.16
N ARG A 125 4.08 -6.91 -2.04
CA ARG A 125 4.33 -8.35 -1.84
C ARG A 125 5.08 -9.00 -3.00
N ARG A 126 4.73 -8.66 -4.25
CA ARG A 126 5.47 -9.14 -5.43
C ARG A 126 6.91 -8.65 -5.42
N CYS A 127 7.14 -7.39 -5.08
CA CYS A 127 8.48 -6.83 -4.88
C CYS A 127 9.26 -7.63 -3.83
N SER A 128 8.70 -7.85 -2.64
CA SER A 128 9.33 -8.62 -1.57
C SER A 128 9.71 -10.03 -2.02
N ASN A 129 8.84 -10.72 -2.76
CA ASN A 129 9.13 -12.06 -3.27
C ASN A 129 10.31 -12.06 -4.25
N ARG A 130 10.36 -11.09 -5.17
CA ARG A 130 11.45 -10.92 -6.13
C ARG A 130 12.78 -10.65 -5.43
N LEU A 131 12.77 -9.79 -4.42
CA LEU A 131 13.98 -9.51 -3.63
C LEU A 131 14.43 -10.71 -2.82
N LEU A 132 13.51 -11.48 -2.23
CA LEU A 132 13.86 -12.71 -1.55
C LEU A 132 14.57 -13.68 -2.50
N THR A 133 14.08 -13.82 -3.74
CA THR A 133 14.76 -14.61 -4.77
C THR A 133 16.15 -14.05 -5.07
N ALA A 134 16.29 -12.74 -5.29
CA ALA A 134 17.57 -12.11 -5.54
C ALA A 134 18.57 -12.33 -4.38
N TYR A 135 18.12 -12.20 -3.13
CA TYR A 135 18.96 -12.41 -1.94
C TYR A 135 19.40 -13.87 -1.79
N ASN A 136 18.51 -14.83 -2.03
CA ASN A 136 18.89 -16.25 -2.02
C ASN A 136 19.96 -16.57 -3.07
N LEU A 137 19.94 -15.89 -4.23
CA LEU A 137 20.97 -16.06 -5.26
C LEU A 137 22.33 -15.51 -4.84
N LEU A 138 22.39 -14.54 -3.91
CA LEU A 138 23.67 -14.00 -3.39
C LEU A 138 24.45 -15.05 -2.59
N ASP A 139 23.77 -16.03 -1.99
CA ASP A 139 24.38 -17.14 -1.26
C ASP A 139 24.97 -18.22 -2.22
N HIS A 140 24.87 -18.03 -3.53
CA HIS A 140 25.32 -18.97 -4.57
C HIS A 140 26.23 -18.32 -5.64
N PRO A 141 27.37 -17.73 -5.24
CA PRO A 141 28.23 -16.94 -6.13
C PRO A 141 28.86 -17.75 -7.28
N ASP A 142 29.01 -19.06 -7.11
CA ASP A 142 29.62 -19.94 -8.12
C ASP A 142 28.68 -20.32 -9.27
N LEU A 143 27.41 -19.92 -9.22
CA LEU A 143 26.46 -20.22 -10.29
C LEU A 143 26.77 -19.39 -11.55
N PRO A 144 26.85 -20.02 -12.73
CA PRO A 144 27.16 -19.32 -13.97
C PRO A 144 26.07 -18.30 -14.30
N GLY A 145 26.46 -17.03 -14.44
CA GLY A 145 25.55 -15.93 -14.79
C GLY A 145 24.68 -15.44 -13.63
N VAL A 146 25.00 -15.77 -12.37
CA VAL A 146 24.21 -15.41 -11.19
C VAL A 146 23.95 -13.91 -11.07
N ASP A 147 24.94 -13.06 -11.36
CA ASP A 147 24.78 -11.60 -11.31
C ASP A 147 23.67 -11.12 -12.28
N GLY A 148 23.57 -11.72 -13.47
CA GLY A 148 22.52 -11.40 -14.44
C GLY A 148 21.12 -11.78 -13.96
N PHE A 149 21.00 -12.89 -13.22
CA PHE A 149 19.72 -13.27 -12.59
C PHE A 149 19.36 -12.35 -11.44
N ILE A 150 20.33 -11.99 -10.59
CA ILE A 150 20.14 -11.05 -9.49
C ILE A 150 19.66 -9.69 -10.03
N ASP A 151 20.27 -9.20 -11.10
CA ASP A 151 19.87 -7.94 -11.73
C ASP A 151 18.47 -8.02 -12.33
N ALA A 152 18.09 -9.14 -12.95
CA ALA A 152 16.75 -9.33 -13.48
C ALA A 152 15.69 -9.33 -12.37
N GLU A 153 15.93 -10.04 -11.26
CA GLU A 153 15.02 -10.08 -10.12
C GLU A 153 14.93 -8.72 -9.42
N ARG A 154 16.05 -8.00 -9.28
CA ARG A 154 16.09 -6.61 -8.77
C ARG A 154 15.28 -5.66 -9.65
N ALA A 155 15.46 -5.72 -10.97
CA ALA A 155 14.73 -4.88 -11.92
C ALA A 155 13.22 -5.17 -11.87
N ALA A 156 12.83 -6.45 -11.77
CA ALA A 156 11.43 -6.83 -11.59
C ALA A 156 10.85 -6.33 -10.25
N ALA A 157 11.61 -6.45 -9.15
CA ALA A 157 11.23 -5.91 -7.84
C ALA A 157 10.99 -4.40 -7.90
N HIS A 158 11.94 -3.67 -8.49
CA HIS A 158 11.83 -2.23 -8.72
C HIS A 158 10.57 -1.89 -9.53
N GLY A 159 10.31 -2.60 -10.63
CA GLY A 159 9.12 -2.41 -11.45
C GLY A 159 7.81 -2.56 -10.67
N HIS A 160 7.71 -3.60 -9.83
CA HIS A 160 6.54 -3.76 -8.94
C HIS A 160 6.41 -2.60 -7.95
N LEU A 161 7.52 -2.14 -7.38
CA LEU A 161 7.49 -1.09 -6.37
C LEU A 161 7.10 0.28 -6.97
N VAL A 162 7.47 0.57 -8.22
CA VAL A 162 6.97 1.73 -8.96
C VAL A 162 5.45 1.66 -9.16
N VAL A 163 4.91 0.50 -9.54
CA VAL A 163 3.46 0.32 -9.68
C VAL A 163 2.75 0.48 -8.33
N ALA A 164 3.38 0.03 -7.24
CA ALA A 164 2.86 0.21 -5.90
C ALA A 164 2.78 1.68 -5.50
N GLU A 165 3.84 2.47 -5.79
CA GLU A 165 3.87 3.91 -5.55
C GLU A 165 2.75 4.63 -6.32
N THR A 166 2.61 4.37 -7.63
CA THR A 166 1.52 4.97 -8.43
C THR A 166 0.14 4.60 -7.89
N SER A 167 -0.06 3.34 -7.48
CA SER A 167 -1.33 2.90 -6.88
C SER A 167 -1.61 3.62 -5.57
N LEU A 168 -0.59 3.84 -4.74
CA LEU A 168 -0.71 4.57 -3.49
C LEU A 168 -1.10 6.04 -3.72
N GLU A 169 -0.47 6.71 -4.69
CA GLU A 169 -0.80 8.08 -5.07
C GLU A 169 -2.26 8.22 -5.53
N LEU A 170 -2.73 7.27 -6.36
CA LEU A 170 -4.13 7.22 -6.78
C LEU A 170 -5.09 6.99 -5.60
N SER A 171 -4.72 6.12 -4.66
CA SER A 171 -5.48 5.88 -3.43
C SER A 171 -5.61 7.15 -2.59
N ALA A 172 -4.50 7.85 -2.36
CA ALA A 172 -4.47 9.10 -1.61
C ALA A 172 -5.27 10.21 -2.31
N LEU A 173 -5.21 10.30 -3.64
CA LEU A 173 -5.99 11.24 -4.44
C LEU A 173 -7.50 10.99 -4.31
N CYS A 174 -7.93 9.73 -4.34
CA CYS A 174 -9.33 9.37 -4.09
C CYS A 174 -9.78 9.82 -2.68
N LEU A 175 -8.94 9.66 -1.65
CA LEU A 175 -9.28 10.12 -0.29
C LEU A 175 -9.39 11.64 -0.19
N LEU A 176 -8.56 12.41 -0.91
CA LEU A 176 -8.69 13.89 -0.95
C LEU A 176 -10.04 14.33 -1.55
N LEU A 177 -10.54 13.59 -2.54
CA LEU A 177 -11.84 13.85 -3.16
C LEU A 177 -13.03 13.43 -2.28
N THR A 178 -12.80 12.79 -1.12
CA THR A 178 -13.86 12.51 -0.13
C THR A 178 -14.14 13.69 0.80
N GLU A 179 -13.27 14.72 0.80
CA GLU A 179 -13.37 15.89 1.69
C GLU A 179 -14.15 17.07 1.07
N THR A 180 -14.42 17.02 -0.24
CA THR A 180 -15.15 18.05 -1.02
C THR A 180 -16.65 17.79 -1.07
#